data_AF-A0A3M2HCA4-F1
#
_entry.id   AF-A0A3M2HCA4-F1
#
_cell.length_a   1.000
_cell.length_b   1.000
_cell.length_c   1.000
_cell.angle_alpha   90.00
_cell.angle_beta   90.00
_cell.angle_gamma   90.00
#
_symmetry.space_group_name_H-M   'P 1'
#
loop_
_entity.id
_entity.type
_entity.pdbx_description
1 polymer ?
#
loop_
_entity_poly.entity_id
_entity_poly.type
_entity_poly.pdbx_seq_one_letter_code
_entity_poly.pdbx_strand_id
1 'polypeptide(L)'
;MELNKALLDCMQALRRRLRDELALDIRLSQSDAVIAMLSGCLQSSDEETRRLGQRLAELADQRPPTPAAKPVASVALPQAAASGSVRIYRGQRVYA
;
A
#
# COMPACT_ATOMS: atom_id res chain seq x y z
N MET A 1 21.86 0.46 -8.66
CA MET A 1 21.06 0.07 -7.46
C MET A 1 20.41 1.29 -6.79
N GLU A 2 19.90 2.27 -7.54
CA GLU A 2 19.48 3.58 -6.98
C GLU A 2 18.06 3.61 -6.41
N LEU A 3 17.19 2.65 -6.77
CA LEU A 3 15.77 2.60 -6.38
C LEU A 3 15.57 2.80 -4.86
N ASN A 4 16.42 2.16 -4.05
CA ASN A 4 16.35 2.24 -2.59
C ASN A 4 16.69 3.64 -2.05
N LYS A 5 17.55 4.42 -2.73
CA LYS A 5 17.86 5.81 -2.38
C LYS A 5 16.70 6.75 -2.74
N ALA A 6 16.15 6.61 -3.95
CA ALA A 6 15.04 7.44 -4.42
C ALA A 6 13.78 7.30 -3.54
N LEU A 7 13.46 6.07 -3.11
CA LEU A 7 12.36 5.79 -2.19
C LEU A 7 12.64 6.35 -0.77
N LEU A 8 13.87 6.24 -0.25
CA LEU A 8 14.24 6.82 1.06
C LEU A 8 14.22 8.36 1.07
N ASP A 9 14.56 8.99 -0.05
CA ASP A 9 14.51 10.45 -0.22
C ASP A 9 13.04 10.93 -0.27
N CYS A 10 12.22 10.27 -1.10
CA CYS A 10 10.78 10.53 -1.21
C CYS A 10 10.05 10.39 0.13
N MET A 11 10.31 9.31 0.90
CA MET A 11 9.72 9.13 2.24
C MET A 11 10.17 10.20 3.25
N GLN A 12 11.40 10.73 3.15
CA GLN A 12 11.86 11.80 4.03
C GLN A 12 11.20 13.14 3.68
N ALA A 13 11.12 13.49 2.39
CA ALA A 13 10.40 14.68 1.94
C ALA A 13 8.92 14.63 2.33
N LEU A 14 8.28 13.47 2.15
CA LEU A 14 6.87 13.26 2.48
C LEU A 14 6.61 13.30 3.99
N ARG A 15 7.44 12.62 4.82
CA ARG A 15 7.35 12.74 6.29
C ARG A 15 7.45 14.20 6.73
N ARG A 16 8.36 14.98 6.12
CA ARG A 16 8.53 16.38 6.50
C ARG A 16 7.27 17.20 6.26
N ARG A 17 6.59 17.04 5.11
CA ARG A 17 5.31 17.71 4.83
C ARG A 17 4.18 17.24 5.76
N LEU A 18 3.99 15.92 5.91
CA LEU A 18 2.94 15.36 6.77
C LEU A 18 3.10 15.75 8.26
N ARG A 19 4.32 16.00 8.72
CA ARG A 19 4.58 16.51 10.07
C ARG A 19 4.39 18.03 10.21
N ASP A 20 4.46 18.77 9.11
CA ASP A 20 4.24 20.24 9.07
C ASP A 20 2.73 20.55 8.98
N GLU A 21 2.01 19.86 8.09
CA GLU A 21 0.56 20.02 7.86
C GLU A 21 -0.30 19.32 8.94
N LEU A 22 0.00 18.06 9.26
CA LEU A 22 -0.88 17.18 10.05
C LEU A 22 -0.26 16.72 11.39
N ALA A 23 0.92 17.23 11.75
CA ALA A 23 1.71 16.81 12.92
C ALA A 23 2.03 15.29 13.00
N LEU A 24 1.92 14.56 11.89
CA LEU A 24 2.12 13.10 11.85
C LEU A 24 3.61 12.70 11.93
N ASP A 25 4.06 12.17 13.08
CA ASP A 25 5.41 11.62 13.20
C ASP A 25 5.47 10.12 12.86
N ILE A 26 5.86 9.81 11.62
CA ILE A 26 5.93 8.45 11.09
C ILE A 26 7.38 7.95 11.14
N ARG A 27 7.64 6.86 11.86
CA ARG A 27 9.00 6.31 12.01
C ARG A 27 9.36 5.40 10.85
N LEU A 28 10.36 5.80 10.05
CA LEU A 28 10.88 5.06 8.88
C LEU A 28 11.33 3.61 9.19
N SER A 29 11.60 3.29 10.46
CA SER A 29 11.98 1.94 10.91
C SER A 29 10.78 0.99 11.10
N GLN A 30 9.54 1.48 11.08
CA GLN A 30 8.35 0.63 11.21
C GLN A 30 7.97 0.05 9.83
N SER A 31 7.61 -1.23 9.77
CA SER A 31 7.19 -1.89 8.52
C SER A 31 5.98 -1.22 7.85
N ASP A 32 5.12 -0.59 8.65
CA ASP A 32 3.93 0.14 8.21
C ASP A 32 4.23 1.59 7.71
N ALA A 33 5.48 2.04 7.70
CA ALA A 33 5.83 3.45 7.40
C ALA A 33 5.22 3.98 6.10
N VAL A 34 5.20 3.15 5.04
CA VAL A 34 4.63 3.52 3.73
C VAL A 34 3.10 3.64 3.80
N ILE A 35 2.42 2.70 4.46
CA ILE A 35 0.95 2.70 4.60
C ILE A 35 0.49 3.89 5.45
N ALA A 36 1.17 4.17 6.56
CA ALA A 36 0.94 5.35 7.38
C ALA A 36 1.15 6.66 6.58
N MET A 37 2.18 6.74 5.73
CA MET A 37 2.41 7.92 4.88
C MET A 37 1.31 8.10 3.82
N LEU A 38 0.93 7.03 3.11
CA LEU A 38 -0.15 7.08 2.13
C LEU A 38 -1.49 7.46 2.79
N SER A 39 -1.74 6.97 4.01
CA SER A 39 -2.92 7.34 4.80
C SER A 39 -2.90 8.82 5.22
N GLY A 40 -1.72 9.37 5.49
CA GLY A 40 -1.51 10.81 5.65
C GLY A 40 -1.81 11.60 4.36
N CYS A 41 -1.37 11.12 3.20
CA CYS A 41 -1.60 11.76 1.89
C CYS A 41 -3.10 11.87 1.53
N LEU A 42 -3.92 10.93 2.01
CA LEU A 42 -5.37 10.98 1.81
C LEU A 42 -6.06 12.04 2.68
N GLN A 43 -5.51 12.32 3.87
CA GLN A 43 -5.99 13.36 4.79
C GLN A 43 -5.44 14.75 4.43
N SER A 44 -4.23 14.80 3.87
CA SER A 44 -3.59 15.99 3.31
C SER A 44 -4.50 16.71 2.32
N SER A 45 -4.59 18.04 2.47
CA SER A 45 -5.21 18.93 1.49
C SER A 45 -4.20 19.52 0.50
N ASP A 46 -2.89 19.45 0.81
CA ASP A 46 -1.82 19.83 -0.12
C ASP A 46 -1.75 18.89 -1.35
N GLU A 47 -1.86 19.47 -2.55
CA GLU A 47 -1.81 18.71 -3.80
C GLU A 47 -0.41 18.11 -4.05
N GLU A 48 0.65 18.82 -3.64
CA GLU A 48 2.02 18.35 -3.78
C GLU A 48 2.30 17.14 -2.88
N THR A 49 1.79 17.13 -1.65
CA THR A 49 1.83 15.97 -0.75
C THR A 49 1.05 14.79 -1.34
N ARG A 50 -0.08 15.03 -2.03
CA ARG A 50 -0.79 13.98 -2.79
C ARG A 50 0.01 13.43 -3.97
N ARG A 51 0.67 14.29 -4.75
CA ARG A 51 1.57 13.89 -5.86
C ARG A 51 2.77 13.07 -5.34
N LEU A 52 3.38 13.48 -4.22
CA LEU A 52 4.44 12.73 -3.55
C LEU A 52 3.94 11.37 -3.04
N GLY A 53 2.72 11.29 -2.50
CA GLY A 53 2.08 10.04 -2.10
C GLY A 53 1.89 9.06 -3.27
N GLN A 54 1.38 9.53 -4.42
CA GLN A 54 1.26 8.70 -5.63
C GLN A 54 2.63 8.16 -6.09
N ARG A 55 3.64 9.03 -6.14
CA ARG A 55 4.99 8.64 -6.56
C ARG A 55 5.69 7.69 -5.58
N LEU A 56 5.39 7.79 -4.28
CA LEU A 56 5.82 6.81 -3.29
C LEU A 56 5.14 5.44 -3.51
N ALA A 57 3.85 5.43 -3.88
CA ALA A 57 3.14 4.20 -4.20
C ALA A 57 3.72 3.49 -5.44
N GLU A 58 4.03 4.23 -6.52
CA GLU A 58 4.71 3.67 -7.70
C GLU A 58 6.07 3.04 -7.36
N LEU A 59 6.89 3.73 -6.54
CA LEU A 59 8.20 3.22 -6.11
C LEU A 59 8.10 2.05 -5.10
N ALA A 60 6.98 1.92 -4.40
CA ALA A 60 6.70 0.84 -3.47
C ALA A 60 6.14 -0.41 -4.18
N ASP A 61 5.27 -0.25 -5.17
CA ASP A 61 4.70 -1.35 -5.98
C ASP A 61 5.77 -2.04 -6.83
N GLN A 62 6.77 -1.28 -7.32
CA GLN A 62 7.98 -1.81 -7.96
C GLN A 62 8.87 -2.65 -7.02
N ARG A 63 8.59 -2.68 -5.71
CA ARG A 63 9.25 -3.58 -4.77
C ARG A 63 8.36 -4.81 -4.57
N PRO A 64 8.85 -6.05 -4.78
CA PRO A 64 8.01 -7.25 -4.70
C PRO A 64 7.31 -7.33 -3.33
N PRO A 65 5.98 -7.45 -3.30
CA PRO A 65 5.23 -7.30 -2.06
C PRO A 65 5.52 -8.45 -1.11
N THR A 66 6.15 -8.15 0.03
CA THR A 66 6.15 -9.03 1.19
C THR A 66 4.70 -9.28 1.62
N PRO A 67 4.25 -10.54 1.75
CA PRO A 67 2.82 -10.86 1.85
C PRO A 67 2.22 -10.52 3.23
N ALA A 68 1.96 -9.24 3.47
CA ALA A 68 1.27 -8.72 4.65
C ALA A 68 0.38 -7.52 4.25
N ALA A 69 -0.93 -7.65 4.48
CA ALA A 69 -2.00 -6.67 4.22
C ALA A 69 -2.27 -6.29 2.73
N LYS A 70 -3.56 -5.98 2.47
CA LYS A 70 -4.17 -5.55 1.18
C LYS A 70 -5.65 -5.21 1.43
N PRO A 71 -6.37 -4.49 0.54
CA PRO A 71 -6.00 -3.23 -0.10
C PRO A 71 -7.16 -2.19 -0.12
N VAL A 72 -6.89 -0.94 -0.50
CA VAL A 72 -7.88 0.03 -1.04
C VAL A 72 -7.15 0.99 -2.00
N ALA A 73 -7.67 1.45 -3.14
CA ALA A 73 -8.75 1.01 -4.06
C ALA A 73 -8.48 1.74 -5.43
N SER A 74 -9.17 1.61 -6.58
CA SER A 74 -10.50 1.11 -6.97
C SER A 74 -10.51 0.72 -8.49
N VAL A 75 -11.66 0.24 -9.01
CA VAL A 75 -12.05 0.19 -10.45
C VAL A 75 -11.25 -0.74 -11.40
N ALA A 76 -11.82 -1.92 -11.71
CA ALA A 76 -12.06 -2.38 -13.10
C ALA A 76 -12.91 -3.68 -13.18
N LEU A 77 -14.25 -3.54 -13.21
CA LEU A 77 -15.23 -4.48 -13.80
C LEU A 77 -15.32 -5.94 -13.25
N PRO A 78 -16.42 -6.69 -13.52
CA PRO A 78 -16.71 -7.95 -12.82
C PRO A 78 -16.07 -9.18 -13.49
N GLN A 79 -15.03 -9.76 -12.86
CA GLN A 79 -14.45 -11.03 -13.32
C GLN A 79 -15.29 -12.24 -12.86
N ALA A 80 -16.34 -12.55 -13.64
CA ALA A 80 -17.11 -13.78 -13.48
C ALA A 80 -16.27 -15.02 -13.88
N ALA A 81 -15.59 -15.64 -12.90
CA ALA A 81 -14.81 -16.86 -13.08
C ALA A 81 -15.23 -17.94 -12.06
N ALA A 82 -16.38 -18.57 -12.30
CA ALA A 82 -16.82 -19.71 -11.51
C ALA A 82 -15.92 -20.94 -11.81
N SER A 83 -14.97 -21.23 -10.91
CA SER A 83 -14.12 -22.42 -10.97
C SER A 83 -14.20 -23.19 -9.65
N GLY A 84 -15.25 -24.00 -9.50
CA GLY A 84 -15.49 -24.80 -8.30
C GLY A 84 -14.59 -26.02 -8.23
N SER A 85 -13.90 -26.20 -7.09
CA SER A 85 -13.02 -27.35 -6.83
C SER A 85 -13.48 -28.12 -5.58
N VAL A 86 -14.69 -28.68 -5.63
CA VAL A 86 -15.24 -29.54 -4.56
C VAL A 86 -14.42 -30.84 -4.48
N ARG A 87 -13.54 -30.94 -3.48
CA ARG A 87 -12.69 -32.12 -3.26
C ARG A 87 -13.48 -33.22 -2.55
N ILE A 88 -14.14 -34.08 -3.33
CA ILE A 88 -14.90 -35.22 -2.80
C ILE A 88 -13.94 -36.28 -2.25
N TYR A 89 -13.93 -36.48 -0.93
CA TYR A 89 -13.37 -37.66 -0.29
C TYR A 89 -14.49 -38.46 0.39
N ARG A 90 -14.56 -39.76 0.06
CA ARG A 90 -15.48 -40.81 0.57
C ARG A 90 -16.61 -40.33 1.51
N GLY A 91 -17.65 -39.72 0.94
CA GLY A 91 -18.93 -39.49 1.60
C GLY A 91 -19.02 -38.33 2.60
N GLN A 92 -17.96 -37.55 2.83
CA GLN A 92 -17.99 -36.46 3.82
C GLN A 92 -17.54 -35.13 3.21
N ARG A 93 -18.46 -34.15 3.17
CA ARG A 93 -18.22 -32.79 2.65
C ARG A 93 -17.60 -31.92 3.74
N VAL A 94 -16.27 -31.89 3.80
CA VAL A 94 -15.53 -30.91 4.60
C VAL A 94 -15.50 -29.59 3.83
N TYR A 95 -15.95 -28.50 4.47
CA TYR A 95 -15.73 -27.14 3.98
C TYR A 95 -14.30 -26.70 4.34
N ALA A 96 -13.64 -26.00 3.42
CA ALA A 96 -12.34 -25.36 3.61
C ALA A 96 -12.52 -23.84 3.69
#